data_AF-A0A6A0HAR8-F1
#
_entry.id   AF-A0A6A0HAR8-F1
#
_cell.length_a   1.000
_cell.length_b   1.000
_cell.length_c   1.000
_cell.angle_alpha   90.00
_cell.angle_beta   90.00
_cell.angle_gamma   90.00
#
_symmetry.space_group_name_H-M   'P 1'
#
loop_
_entity.id
_entity.type
_entity.pdbx_description
1 polymer ?
#
loop_
_entity_poly.entity_id
_entity_poly.type
_entity_poly.pdbx_seq_one_letter_code
_entity_poly.pdbx_strand_id
1 'polypeptide(L)'
;MMAWREKLSYPQNLLRNVARQNCHAEFVFIVDVDIVTPPEMFEKLDAFLRTSAVQSCDKCAFVIPTYEIDEKAPLPSNVSDMLALVQAGRARPFHEKVFIHNQFSTNFSLWQANVGEWLDRSGRATESPVFISHDVTFEFFYEPFYVARDAYPAHDERFVGFGFNRNTQTYEMLVAGWKFKVLAPIFSIHWGMQTKKGRPRWRETQNQNNRKLFEDFKREITVKYKSDPLGMMKPKPKPAPLSWKRGKTAS
;
A
#
# COMPACT_ATOMS: atom_id res chain seq x y z
N MET A 1 10.16 -17.12 37.72
CA MET A 1 9.06 -16.82 36.77
C MET A 1 9.12 -17.92 35.71
N MET A 2 8.07 -18.72 35.51
CA MET A 2 8.17 -19.86 34.57
C MET A 2 8.17 -19.37 33.11
N ALA A 3 9.16 -19.82 32.34
CA ALA A 3 9.43 -19.38 30.95
C ALA A 3 8.25 -19.50 29.97
N TRP A 4 7.26 -20.38 30.25
CA TRP A 4 6.08 -20.58 29.39
C TRP A 4 5.00 -19.49 29.52
N ARG A 5 5.15 -18.53 30.44
CA ARG A 5 4.24 -17.38 30.59
C ARG A 5 4.75 -16.09 29.94
N GLU A 6 5.85 -16.14 29.18
CA GLU A 6 6.31 -14.97 28.45
C GLU A 6 5.33 -14.64 27.33
N LYS A 7 4.74 -13.44 27.40
CA LYS A 7 3.90 -12.90 26.32
C LYS A 7 4.80 -12.51 25.16
N LEU A 8 5.09 -13.46 24.27
CA LEU A 8 5.77 -13.18 23.01
C LEU A 8 4.86 -12.32 22.12
N SER A 9 5.47 -11.35 21.46
CA SER A 9 4.74 -10.54 20.47
C SER A 9 4.48 -11.39 19.23
N TYR A 10 3.31 -11.20 18.60
CA TYR A 10 2.95 -11.92 17.38
C TYR A 10 3.97 -11.61 16.26
N PRO A 11 4.69 -12.61 15.70
CA PRO A 11 5.83 -12.37 14.80
C PRO A 11 5.36 -12.24 13.34
N GLN A 12 4.54 -11.23 13.03
CA GLN A 12 3.83 -11.18 11.75
C GLN A 12 4.74 -11.18 10.50
N ASN A 13 5.92 -10.57 10.58
CA ASN A 13 6.85 -10.48 9.45
C ASN A 13 7.55 -11.82 9.18
N LEU A 14 7.94 -12.55 10.23
CA LEU A 14 8.42 -13.93 10.11
C LEU A 14 7.36 -14.82 9.45
N LEU A 15 6.11 -14.73 9.91
CA LEU A 15 5.02 -15.54 9.35
C LEU A 15 4.75 -15.22 7.87
N ARG A 16 4.83 -13.94 7.47
CA ARG A 16 4.77 -13.54 6.06
C ARG A 16 5.91 -14.14 5.25
N ASN A 17 7.14 -14.10 5.78
CA ASN A 17 8.31 -14.65 5.10
C ASN A 17 8.20 -16.17 4.92
N VAL A 18 7.79 -16.89 5.97
CA VAL A 18 7.56 -18.35 5.90
C VAL A 18 6.48 -18.69 4.88
N ALA A 19 5.35 -17.98 4.89
CA ALA A 19 4.28 -18.19 3.92
C ALA A 19 4.76 -17.96 2.48
N ARG A 20 5.52 -16.88 2.26
CA ARG A 20 6.07 -16.53 0.95
C ARG A 20 7.08 -17.57 0.43
N GLN A 21 8.02 -18.00 1.27
CA GLN A 21 9.01 -19.02 0.94
C GLN A 21 8.40 -20.39 0.57
N ASN A 22 7.18 -20.65 1.03
CA ASN A 22 6.44 -21.89 0.74
C ASN A 22 5.34 -21.67 -0.33
N CYS A 23 5.32 -20.52 -1.00
CA CYS A 23 4.44 -20.27 -2.13
C CYS A 23 5.13 -20.74 -3.42
N HIS A 24 4.57 -21.74 -4.09
CA HIS A 24 5.14 -22.29 -5.33
C HIS A 24 4.73 -21.53 -6.60
N ALA A 25 3.91 -20.48 -6.46
CA ALA A 25 3.48 -19.66 -7.58
C ALA A 25 4.59 -18.69 -8.00
N GLU A 26 4.71 -18.46 -9.32
CA GLU A 26 5.65 -17.49 -9.89
C GLU A 26 5.37 -16.05 -9.42
N PHE A 27 4.09 -15.73 -9.22
CA PHE A 27 3.62 -14.44 -8.73
C PHE A 27 2.90 -14.61 -7.40
N VAL A 28 3.20 -13.74 -6.45
CA VAL A 28 2.61 -13.73 -5.10
C VAL A 28 1.80 -12.46 -4.92
N PHE A 29 0.53 -12.61 -4.50
CA PHE A 29 -0.32 -11.49 -4.11
C PHE A 29 -0.20 -11.25 -2.60
N ILE A 30 0.39 -10.12 -2.19
CA ILE A 30 0.45 -9.73 -0.79
C ILE A 30 -0.82 -8.96 -0.44
N VAL A 31 -1.65 -9.58 0.40
CA VAL A 31 -3.01 -9.14 0.74
C VAL A 31 -3.33 -9.43 2.21
N ASP A 32 -4.21 -8.62 2.80
CA ASP A 32 -4.74 -8.87 4.15
C ASP A 32 -5.90 -9.87 4.08
N VAL A 33 -6.14 -10.60 5.17
CA VAL A 33 -7.12 -11.71 5.21
C VAL A 33 -8.57 -11.27 5.04
N ASP A 34 -8.86 -9.99 5.32
CA ASP A 34 -10.17 -9.36 5.24
C ASP A 34 -10.39 -8.58 3.92
N ILE A 35 -9.50 -8.76 2.95
CA ILE A 35 -9.64 -8.19 1.61
C ILE A 35 -10.29 -9.19 0.67
N VAL A 36 -11.32 -8.73 -0.02
CA VAL A 36 -12.12 -9.50 -0.98
C VAL A 36 -11.87 -8.98 -2.38
N THR A 37 -11.86 -9.88 -3.37
CA THR A 37 -11.72 -9.54 -4.79
C THR A 37 -13.07 -9.65 -5.50
N PRO A 38 -13.37 -8.77 -6.48
CA PRO A 38 -14.54 -8.94 -7.36
C PRO A 38 -14.48 -10.25 -8.16
N PRO A 39 -15.62 -10.73 -8.70
CA PRO A 39 -15.64 -11.87 -9.60
C PRO A 39 -14.68 -11.72 -10.79
N GLU A 40 -14.15 -12.84 -11.28
CA GLU A 40 -13.26 -12.95 -12.46
C GLU A 40 -11.90 -12.22 -12.34
N MET A 41 -11.58 -11.64 -11.18
CA MET A 41 -10.31 -10.92 -11.02
C MET A 41 -9.09 -11.83 -11.20
N PHE A 42 -9.19 -13.10 -10.78
CA PHE A 42 -8.10 -14.07 -10.91
C PHE A 42 -7.77 -14.34 -12.38
N GLU A 43 -8.77 -14.67 -13.19
CA GLU A 43 -8.63 -14.99 -14.61
C GLU A 43 -8.09 -13.79 -15.38
N LYS A 44 -8.62 -12.60 -15.09
CA LYS A 44 -8.19 -11.33 -15.70
C LYS A 44 -6.75 -10.98 -15.33
N LEU A 45 -6.35 -11.21 -14.08
CA LEU A 45 -4.99 -10.98 -13.63
C LEU A 45 -4.02 -12.01 -14.21
N ASP A 46 -4.36 -13.30 -14.24
CA ASP A 46 -3.52 -14.35 -14.83
C ASP A 46 -3.24 -14.08 -16.32
N ALA A 47 -4.27 -13.69 -17.07
CA ALA A 47 -4.12 -13.29 -18.47
C ALA A 47 -3.14 -12.11 -18.64
N PHE A 48 -3.23 -11.10 -17.77
CA PHE A 48 -2.31 -9.96 -17.78
C PHE A 48 -0.88 -10.33 -17.40
N LEU A 49 -0.69 -11.19 -16.40
CA LEU A 49 0.64 -11.59 -15.93
C LEU A 49 1.41 -12.37 -17.01
N ARG A 50 0.72 -13.03 -17.96
CA ARG A 50 1.33 -13.72 -19.11
C ARG A 50 1.74 -12.80 -20.25
N THR A 51 1.40 -11.50 -20.21
CA THR A 51 1.77 -10.55 -21.27
C THR A 51 3.28 -10.31 -21.33
N SER A 52 3.81 -10.06 -22.52
CA SER A 52 5.24 -9.77 -22.73
C SER A 52 5.72 -8.54 -21.94
N ALA A 53 4.84 -7.55 -21.74
CA ALA A 53 5.12 -6.37 -20.93
C ALA A 53 5.40 -6.70 -19.45
N VAL A 54 4.67 -7.68 -18.90
CA VAL A 54 4.90 -8.16 -17.53
C VAL A 54 6.14 -9.06 -17.48
N GLN A 55 6.26 -9.97 -18.44
CA GLN A 55 7.34 -10.95 -18.49
C GLN A 55 8.73 -10.32 -18.70
N SER A 56 8.79 -9.12 -19.29
CA SER A 56 10.03 -8.36 -19.46
C SER A 56 10.43 -7.48 -18.27
N CYS A 57 9.62 -7.44 -17.19
CA CYS A 57 9.93 -6.66 -16.00
C CYS A 57 10.14 -7.52 -14.75
N ASP A 58 11.40 -7.85 -14.46
CA ASP A 58 11.77 -8.68 -13.30
C ASP A 58 11.51 -7.99 -11.95
N LYS A 59 11.58 -6.66 -11.92
CA LYS A 59 11.41 -5.83 -10.72
C LYS A 59 10.18 -4.94 -10.81
N CYS A 60 9.04 -5.52 -11.16
CA CYS A 60 7.74 -4.85 -11.15
C CYS A 60 6.84 -5.41 -10.05
N ALA A 61 6.27 -4.52 -9.26
CA ALA A 61 5.16 -4.80 -8.36
C ALA A 61 3.89 -4.17 -8.92
N PHE A 62 2.90 -5.02 -9.22
CA PHE A 62 1.64 -4.61 -9.82
C PHE A 62 0.62 -4.34 -8.72
N VAL A 63 0.32 -3.08 -8.48
CA VAL A 63 -0.54 -2.59 -7.41
C VAL A 63 -2.01 -2.75 -7.82
N ILE A 64 -2.80 -3.35 -6.93
CA ILE A 64 -4.26 -3.44 -7.07
C ILE A 64 -4.85 -2.39 -6.13
N PRO A 65 -5.57 -1.37 -6.66
CA PRO A 65 -6.24 -0.39 -5.81
C PRO A 65 -7.26 -1.05 -4.90
N THR A 66 -7.26 -0.64 -3.63
CA THR A 66 -8.15 -1.22 -2.63
C THR A 66 -9.02 -0.14 -2.02
N TYR A 67 -10.31 -0.43 -1.94
CA TYR A 67 -11.31 0.45 -1.35
C TYR A 67 -11.87 -0.16 -0.08
N GLU A 68 -12.17 0.67 0.91
CA GLU A 68 -13.06 0.29 2.00
C GLU A 68 -14.48 0.73 1.67
N ILE A 69 -15.46 -0.16 1.91
CA ILE A 69 -16.88 0.08 1.59
C ILE A 69 -17.73 0.13 2.86
N ASP A 70 -18.85 0.83 2.79
CA ASP A 70 -19.90 0.82 3.82
C ASP A 70 -20.38 -0.63 4.04
N GLU A 71 -20.48 -1.05 5.31
CA GLU A 71 -20.95 -2.40 5.67
C GLU A 71 -22.37 -2.68 5.15
N LYS A 72 -23.18 -1.63 4.99
CA LYS A 72 -24.54 -1.71 4.46
C LYS A 72 -24.60 -1.64 2.94
N ALA A 73 -23.47 -1.45 2.26
CA ALA A 73 -23.42 -1.44 0.79
C ALA A 73 -23.27 -2.86 0.26
N PRO A 74 -23.87 -3.18 -0.89
CA PRO A 74 -23.52 -4.41 -1.59
C PRO A 74 -22.05 -4.37 -2.03
N LEU A 75 -21.41 -5.54 -2.08
CA LEU A 75 -20.06 -5.65 -2.65
C LEU A 75 -20.14 -5.32 -4.15
N PRO A 76 -19.34 -4.35 -4.65
CA PRO A 76 -19.32 -4.02 -6.06
C PRO A 76 -18.72 -5.19 -6.86
N SER A 77 -19.39 -5.58 -7.94
CA SER A 77 -18.96 -6.71 -8.78
C SER A 77 -18.06 -6.26 -9.94
N ASN A 78 -18.08 -4.97 -10.27
CA ASN A 78 -17.29 -4.38 -11.35
C ASN A 78 -16.92 -2.92 -11.00
N VAL A 79 -16.13 -2.27 -11.86
CA VAL A 79 -15.67 -0.88 -11.65
C VAL A 79 -16.82 0.11 -11.64
N SER A 80 -17.82 -0.06 -12.49
CA SER A 80 -18.99 0.82 -12.54
C SER A 80 -19.70 0.87 -11.20
N ASP A 81 -19.97 -0.30 -10.59
CA ASP A 81 -20.57 -0.40 -9.26
C ASP A 81 -19.70 0.27 -8.20
N MET A 82 -18.39 0.04 -8.27
CA MET A 82 -17.44 0.60 -7.31
C MET A 82 -17.40 2.14 -7.42
N LEU A 83 -17.32 2.71 -8.62
CA LEU A 83 -17.34 4.16 -8.82
C LEU A 83 -18.68 4.78 -8.40
N ALA A 84 -19.80 4.09 -8.62
CA ALA A 84 -21.10 4.54 -8.12
C ALA A 84 -21.11 4.61 -6.58
N LEU A 85 -20.50 3.64 -5.89
CA LEU A 85 -20.33 3.70 -4.43
C LEU A 85 -19.41 4.85 -3.99
N VAL A 86 -18.33 5.12 -4.72
CA VAL A 86 -17.45 6.28 -4.45
C VAL A 86 -18.22 7.59 -4.59
N GLN A 87 -18.98 7.76 -5.68
CA GLN A 87 -19.80 8.95 -5.92
C GLN A 87 -20.87 9.14 -4.84
N ALA A 88 -21.46 8.04 -4.35
CA ALA A 88 -22.41 8.06 -3.24
C ALA A 88 -21.76 8.27 -1.86
N GLY A 89 -20.42 8.39 -1.77
CA GLY A 89 -19.70 8.50 -0.50
C GLY A 89 -19.73 7.22 0.35
N ARG A 90 -20.02 6.08 -0.28
CA ARG A 90 -20.15 4.75 0.34
C ARG A 90 -18.95 3.83 0.10
N ALA A 91 -17.98 4.28 -0.68
CA ALA A 91 -16.67 3.66 -0.83
C ALA A 91 -15.60 4.75 -0.85
N ARG A 92 -14.40 4.41 -0.37
CA ARG A 92 -13.24 5.31 -0.38
C ARG A 92 -11.93 4.54 -0.35
N PRO A 93 -10.78 5.15 -0.68
CA PRO A 93 -9.50 4.47 -0.61
C PRO A 93 -9.27 3.83 0.76
N PHE A 94 -8.70 2.63 0.75
CA PHE A 94 -8.40 1.90 1.97
C PHE A 94 -7.56 2.76 2.92
N HIS A 95 -7.96 2.79 4.20
CA HIS A 95 -7.33 3.57 5.26
C HIS A 95 -7.31 5.10 5.08
N GLU A 96 -8.01 5.68 4.09
CA GLU A 96 -7.97 7.13 3.81
C GLU A 96 -8.18 7.97 5.08
N LYS A 97 -9.17 7.61 5.90
CA LYS A 97 -9.46 8.35 7.14
C LYS A 97 -8.53 8.02 8.29
N VAL A 98 -7.98 6.81 8.39
CA VAL A 98 -7.15 6.43 9.54
C VAL A 98 -5.69 6.82 9.33
N PHE A 99 -5.17 6.69 8.12
CA PHE A 99 -3.80 7.04 7.74
C PHE A 99 -3.63 7.12 6.22
N ILE A 100 -3.88 8.31 5.65
CA ILE A 100 -3.89 8.54 4.19
C ILE A 100 -2.59 8.15 3.48
N HIS A 101 -1.43 8.29 4.14
CA HIS A 101 -0.12 8.03 3.54
C HIS A 101 0.07 6.56 3.12
N ASN A 102 -0.64 5.61 3.75
CA ASN A 102 -0.52 4.19 3.41
C ASN A 102 -0.87 3.89 1.95
N GLN A 103 -1.87 4.57 1.39
CA GLN A 103 -2.35 4.28 0.04
C GLN A 103 -2.18 5.49 -0.90
N PHE A 104 -1.62 6.61 -0.42
CA PHE A 104 -1.58 7.87 -1.16
C PHE A 104 -0.90 7.73 -2.53
N SER A 105 0.23 7.03 -2.60
CA SER A 105 0.98 6.83 -3.83
C SER A 105 0.26 6.00 -4.90
N THR A 106 -0.84 5.30 -4.57
CA THR A 106 -1.71 4.63 -5.56
C THR A 106 -2.43 5.63 -6.48
N ASN A 107 -2.56 6.89 -6.05
CA ASN A 107 -3.25 7.95 -6.80
C ASN A 107 -4.63 7.53 -7.33
N PHE A 108 -5.56 7.31 -6.39
CA PHE A 108 -6.91 6.85 -6.69
C PHE A 108 -7.68 7.79 -7.63
N SER A 109 -7.46 9.10 -7.54
CA SER A 109 -8.11 10.06 -8.44
C SER A 109 -7.68 9.85 -9.90
N LEU A 110 -6.38 9.63 -10.14
CA LEU A 110 -5.88 9.30 -11.48
C LEU A 110 -6.39 7.93 -11.92
N TRP A 111 -6.38 6.93 -11.04
CA TRP A 111 -6.93 5.61 -11.35
C TRP A 111 -8.41 5.71 -11.77
N GLN A 112 -9.24 6.45 -11.02
CA GLN A 112 -10.67 6.65 -11.29
C GLN A 112 -10.91 7.35 -12.63
N ALA A 113 -10.11 8.37 -12.94
CA ALA A 113 -10.16 9.03 -14.25
C ALA A 113 -9.81 8.05 -15.38
N ASN A 114 -8.70 7.33 -15.23
CA ASN A 114 -8.21 6.38 -16.23
C ASN A 114 -9.19 5.24 -16.47
N VAL A 115 -9.88 4.71 -15.45
CA VAL A 115 -10.91 3.68 -15.68
C VAL A 115 -12.23 4.25 -16.17
N GLY A 116 -12.55 5.50 -15.80
CA GLY A 116 -13.75 6.20 -16.25
C GLY A 116 -13.80 6.38 -17.76
N GLU A 117 -12.64 6.57 -18.41
CA GLU A 117 -12.51 6.63 -19.87
C GLU A 117 -12.93 5.33 -20.59
N TRP A 118 -12.93 4.19 -19.89
CA TRP A 118 -13.31 2.87 -20.44
C TRP A 118 -14.76 2.49 -20.12
N LEU A 119 -15.52 3.38 -19.50
CA LEU A 119 -16.96 3.21 -19.32
C LEU A 119 -17.69 3.65 -20.59
N ASP A 120 -18.68 2.87 -21.01
CA ASP A 120 -19.54 3.25 -22.11
C ASP A 120 -20.43 4.46 -21.74
N ARG A 121 -21.21 4.97 -22.70
CA ARG A 121 -22.13 6.10 -22.46
C ARG A 121 -23.21 5.82 -21.41
N SER A 122 -23.47 4.54 -21.09
CA SER A 122 -24.38 4.12 -20.02
C SER A 122 -23.67 3.90 -18.68
N GLY A 123 -22.37 4.21 -18.60
CA GLY A 123 -21.55 4.04 -17.40
C GLY A 123 -21.16 2.58 -17.12
N ARG A 124 -21.36 1.65 -18.06
CA ARG A 124 -20.99 0.24 -17.89
C ARG A 124 -19.56 0.00 -18.33
N ALA A 125 -18.85 -0.80 -17.55
CA ALA A 125 -17.50 -1.24 -17.91
C ALA A 125 -17.56 -1.99 -19.25
N THR A 126 -16.83 -1.49 -20.24
CA THR A 126 -16.52 -2.27 -21.42
C THR A 126 -15.65 -3.46 -21.01
N GLU A 127 -15.82 -4.64 -21.62
CA GLU A 127 -14.96 -5.80 -21.34
C GLU A 127 -13.51 -5.48 -21.70
N SER A 128 -12.80 -4.89 -20.74
CA SER A 128 -11.43 -4.41 -20.94
C SER A 128 -10.47 -5.38 -20.27
N PRO A 129 -9.42 -5.83 -20.98
CA PRO A 129 -8.36 -6.59 -20.36
C PRO A 129 -7.68 -5.75 -19.27
N VAL A 130 -7.02 -6.41 -18.32
CA VAL A 130 -6.23 -5.70 -17.31
C VAL A 130 -5.05 -5.02 -17.99
N PHE A 131 -4.79 -3.77 -17.61
CA PHE A 131 -3.71 -2.95 -18.12
C PHE A 131 -3.04 -2.15 -16.99
N ILE A 132 -1.87 -1.59 -17.28
CA ILE A 132 -1.17 -0.68 -16.38
C ILE A 132 -1.81 0.70 -16.53
N SER A 133 -2.49 1.17 -15.50
CA SER A 133 -3.07 2.51 -15.43
C SER A 133 -1.98 3.59 -15.42
N HIS A 134 -1.00 3.47 -14.53
CA HIS A 134 0.11 4.41 -14.40
C HIS A 134 1.22 3.86 -13.50
N ASP A 135 2.38 4.52 -13.58
CA ASP A 135 3.50 4.29 -12.65
C ASP A 135 3.29 5.07 -11.36
N VAL A 136 3.67 4.47 -10.23
CA VAL A 136 3.54 5.09 -8.91
C VAL A 136 4.66 6.10 -8.68
N THR A 137 4.28 7.30 -8.25
CA THR A 137 5.20 8.23 -7.57
C THR A 137 5.26 7.87 -6.10
N PHE A 138 6.37 7.24 -5.70
CA PHE A 138 6.49 6.67 -4.36
C PHE A 138 6.65 7.73 -3.26
N GLU A 139 5.90 7.56 -2.17
CA GLU A 139 6.09 8.30 -0.92
C GLU A 139 6.33 7.34 0.24
N PHE A 140 7.07 7.80 1.25
CA PHE A 140 7.28 6.98 2.43
C PHE A 140 5.96 6.71 3.17
N PHE A 141 5.88 5.54 3.82
CA PHE A 141 4.68 4.92 4.37
C PHE A 141 3.77 4.21 3.36
N TYR A 142 4.08 4.24 2.06
CA TYR A 142 3.29 3.51 1.09
C TYR A 142 3.24 2.01 1.40
N GLU A 143 2.03 1.46 1.42
CA GLU A 143 1.69 0.10 1.82
C GLU A 143 0.60 -0.48 0.88
N PRO A 144 0.83 -0.54 -0.45
CA PRO A 144 -0.18 -0.93 -1.43
C PRO A 144 -0.41 -2.43 -1.45
N PHE A 145 -1.59 -2.94 -1.78
CA PHE A 145 -1.71 -4.37 -2.11
C PHE A 145 -1.16 -4.63 -3.50
N TYR A 146 -0.28 -5.63 -3.66
CA TYR A 146 0.42 -5.83 -4.93
C TYR A 146 0.71 -7.30 -5.23
N VAL A 147 0.82 -7.58 -6.53
CA VAL A 147 1.26 -8.84 -7.10
C VAL A 147 2.65 -8.67 -7.67
N ALA A 148 3.58 -9.55 -7.32
CA ALA A 148 4.96 -9.48 -7.78
C ALA A 148 5.60 -10.87 -7.84
N ARG A 149 6.64 -11.03 -8.66
CA ARG A 149 7.51 -12.21 -8.60
C ARG A 149 8.18 -12.30 -7.23
N ASP A 150 8.36 -13.50 -6.68
CA ASP A 150 9.03 -13.69 -5.38
C ASP A 150 10.56 -13.50 -5.43
N ALA A 151 10.99 -12.34 -5.91
CA ALA A 151 12.38 -11.88 -5.93
C ALA A 151 12.57 -10.60 -5.10
N TYR A 152 11.49 -10.08 -4.49
CA TYR A 152 11.54 -8.85 -3.71
C TYR A 152 12.07 -9.11 -2.28
N PRO A 153 12.66 -8.10 -1.60
CA PRO A 153 13.19 -8.25 -0.25
C PRO A 153 12.17 -8.83 0.73
N ALA A 154 12.64 -9.70 1.63
CA ALA A 154 11.83 -10.24 2.71
C ALA A 154 11.38 -9.13 3.67
N HIS A 155 10.33 -9.38 4.45
CA HIS A 155 9.97 -8.48 5.53
C HIS A 155 11.04 -8.56 6.62
N ASP A 156 11.53 -7.42 7.11
CA ASP A 156 12.47 -7.41 8.23
C ASP A 156 11.76 -7.83 9.52
N GLU A 157 12.21 -8.95 10.08
CA GLU A 157 11.58 -9.64 11.20
C GLU A 157 11.76 -8.91 12.55
N ARG A 158 12.64 -7.91 12.60
CA ARG A 158 12.81 -7.05 13.78
C ARG A 158 11.61 -6.14 13.99
N PHE A 159 10.85 -5.83 12.94
CA PHE A 159 9.62 -5.04 13.03
C PHE A 159 8.45 -5.92 13.47
N VAL A 160 8.11 -5.83 14.75
CA VAL A 160 7.07 -6.66 15.38
C VAL A 160 5.90 -5.78 15.86
N GLY A 161 4.67 -6.30 15.78
CA GLY A 161 3.46 -5.56 16.15
C GLY A 161 3.03 -4.51 15.13
N PHE A 162 2.62 -3.33 15.62
CA PHE A 162 2.01 -2.30 14.79
C PHE A 162 2.99 -1.22 14.31
N GLY A 163 2.84 -0.82 13.04
CA GLY A 163 3.60 0.27 12.41
C GLY A 163 4.94 -0.20 11.85
N PHE A 164 5.37 0.42 10.74
CA PHE A 164 6.63 0.14 10.05
C PHE A 164 6.87 -1.34 9.71
N ASN A 165 5.81 -2.11 9.47
CA ASN A 165 5.92 -3.54 9.21
C ASN A 165 5.98 -3.86 7.70
N ARG A 166 4.99 -3.43 6.92
CA ARG A 166 4.89 -3.70 5.49
C ARG A 166 5.41 -2.55 4.64
N ASN A 167 5.17 -1.31 5.06
CA ASN A 167 5.73 -0.13 4.38
C ASN A 167 7.28 -0.07 4.38
N THR A 168 7.96 -0.70 5.35
CA THR A 168 9.44 -0.78 5.38
C THR A 168 9.96 -1.74 4.33
N GLN A 169 9.28 -2.88 4.14
CA GLN A 169 9.54 -3.81 3.06
C GLN A 169 9.25 -3.18 1.68
N THR A 170 8.14 -2.44 1.57
CA THR A 170 7.78 -1.72 0.33
C THR A 170 8.81 -0.60 0.04
N TYR A 171 9.33 0.06 1.07
CA TYR A 171 10.43 1.02 0.93
C TYR A 171 11.73 0.32 0.50
N GLU A 172 12.11 -0.82 1.09
CA GLU A 172 13.29 -1.57 0.65
C GLU A 172 13.18 -2.02 -0.81
N MET A 173 11.99 -2.43 -1.26
CA MET A 173 11.70 -2.70 -2.67
C MET A 173 12.05 -1.50 -3.55
N LEU A 174 11.59 -0.29 -3.21
CA LEU A 174 11.94 0.93 -3.94
C LEU A 174 13.46 1.14 -3.98
N VAL A 175 14.14 1.04 -2.84
CA VAL A 175 15.60 1.21 -2.75
C VAL A 175 16.34 0.16 -3.58
N ALA A 176 15.82 -1.07 -3.67
CA ALA A 176 16.32 -2.17 -4.49
C ALA A 176 16.00 -2.04 -5.99
N GLY A 177 15.33 -0.95 -6.40
CA GLY A 177 15.02 -0.61 -7.80
C GLY A 177 13.73 -1.23 -8.32
N TRP A 178 12.82 -1.65 -7.44
CA TRP A 178 11.48 -2.10 -7.84
C TRP A 178 10.62 -0.93 -8.30
N LYS A 179 9.86 -1.16 -9.37
CA LYS A 179 8.88 -0.23 -9.92
C LYS A 179 7.50 -0.67 -9.50
N PHE A 180 6.67 0.28 -9.09
CA PHE A 180 5.29 0.03 -8.71
C PHE A 180 4.37 0.54 -9.82
N LYS A 181 3.46 -0.31 -10.28
CA LYS A 181 2.58 -0.04 -11.43
C LYS A 181 1.14 -0.32 -11.04
N VAL A 182 0.27 0.68 -11.09
CA VAL A 182 -1.13 0.53 -10.69
C VAL A 182 -1.91 -0.15 -11.81
N LEU A 183 -2.63 -1.22 -11.48
CA LEU A 183 -3.45 -1.97 -12.43
C LEU A 183 -4.87 -1.42 -12.50
N ALA A 184 -5.47 -1.54 -13.68
CA ALA A 184 -6.86 -1.23 -13.99
C ALA A 184 -7.41 -2.31 -14.97
N PRO A 185 -8.73 -2.54 -15.06
CA PRO A 185 -9.79 -1.99 -14.21
C PRO A 185 -9.97 -2.79 -12.89
N ILE A 186 -9.07 -3.69 -12.54
CA ILE A 186 -9.22 -4.49 -11.30
C ILE A 186 -9.01 -3.67 -10.03
N PHE A 187 -9.68 -4.07 -8.96
CA PHE A 187 -9.59 -3.48 -7.62
C PHE A 187 -9.90 -4.55 -6.57
N SER A 188 -9.63 -4.28 -5.30
CA SER A 188 -10.04 -5.13 -4.18
C SER A 188 -10.77 -4.32 -3.10
N ILE A 189 -11.38 -5.02 -2.16
CA ILE A 189 -12.38 -4.47 -1.24
C ILE A 189 -12.08 -4.89 0.19
N HIS A 190 -12.03 -3.94 1.10
CA HIS A 190 -12.17 -4.18 2.54
C HIS A 190 -13.62 -3.89 2.95
N TRP A 191 -14.29 -4.85 3.59
CA TRP A 191 -15.66 -4.65 4.05
C TRP A 191 -15.65 -3.86 5.37
N GLY A 192 -16.33 -2.71 5.38
CA GLY A 192 -16.39 -1.80 6.51
C GLY A 192 -15.35 -0.68 6.42
N MET A 193 -15.78 0.53 6.78
CA MET A 193 -14.94 1.73 6.73
C MET A 193 -14.26 2.00 8.08
N GLN A 194 -12.93 1.98 8.09
CA GLN A 194 -12.20 2.17 9.34
C GLN A 194 -12.31 3.61 9.86
N THR A 195 -12.29 3.80 11.18
CA THR A 195 -12.31 5.14 11.79
C THR A 195 -11.16 5.31 12.78
N LYS A 196 -10.82 6.56 13.12
CA LYS A 196 -9.74 6.85 14.09
C LYS A 196 -10.11 6.50 15.54
N LYS A 197 -11.34 6.05 15.81
CA LYS A 197 -11.82 5.80 17.18
C LYS A 197 -11.11 4.61 17.81
N GLY A 198 -10.86 4.70 19.12
CA GLY A 198 -10.44 3.55 19.93
C GLY A 198 -9.01 3.06 19.70
N ARG A 199 -8.07 3.92 19.27
CA ARG A 199 -6.66 3.52 19.14
C ARG A 199 -6.05 3.22 20.52
N PRO A 200 -5.69 1.96 20.81
CA PRO A 200 -5.21 1.60 22.14
C PRO A 200 -3.76 2.05 22.33
N ARG A 201 -3.37 2.39 23.57
CA ARG A 201 -2.04 2.93 23.89
C ARG A 201 -0.88 2.00 23.49
N TRP A 202 -1.08 0.68 23.57
CA TRP A 202 -0.06 -0.30 23.17
C TRP A 202 0.33 -0.18 21.69
N ARG A 203 -0.60 0.26 20.83
CA ARG A 203 -0.38 0.44 19.40
C ARG A 203 0.61 1.58 19.14
N GLU A 204 0.47 2.67 19.91
CA GLU A 204 1.38 3.81 19.84
C GLU A 204 2.78 3.43 20.36
N THR A 205 2.86 2.67 21.45
CA THR A 205 4.14 2.17 21.98
C THR A 205 4.88 1.30 20.96
N GLN A 206 4.18 0.36 20.30
CA GLN A 206 4.78 -0.46 19.24
C GLN A 206 5.25 0.38 18.05
N ASN A 207 4.43 1.33 17.60
CA ASN A 207 4.79 2.23 16.51
C ASN A 207 6.04 3.06 16.84
N GLN A 208 6.17 3.55 18.07
CA GLN A 208 7.35 4.30 18.51
C GLN A 208 8.62 3.45 18.57
N ASN A 209 8.51 2.20 19.02
CA ASN A 209 9.63 1.26 19.02
C ASN A 209 10.09 0.97 17.58
N ASN A 210 9.14 0.66 16.70
CA ASN A 210 9.43 0.38 15.30
C ASN A 210 9.96 1.62 14.56
N ARG A 211 9.52 2.82 14.92
CA ARG A 211 10.09 4.07 14.39
C ARG A 211 11.56 4.26 14.75
N LYS A 212 12.00 3.81 15.94
CA LYS A 212 13.42 3.85 16.32
C LYS A 212 14.21 2.83 15.50
N LEU A 213 13.70 1.61 15.35
CA LEU A 213 14.31 0.58 14.50
C LEU A 213 14.44 1.06 13.04
N PHE A 214 13.44 1.79 12.54
CA PHE A 214 13.46 2.34 11.19
C PHE A 214 14.66 3.27 10.94
N GLU A 215 15.12 4.02 11.95
CA GLU A 215 16.27 4.91 11.79
C GLU A 215 17.54 4.13 11.46
N ASP A 216 17.72 2.95 12.02
CA ASP A 216 18.86 2.07 11.73
C ASP A 216 18.66 1.34 10.40
N PHE A 217 17.47 0.77 10.20
CA PHE A 217 17.07 0.08 8.97
C PHE A 217 17.32 0.92 7.72
N LYS A 218 16.89 2.19 7.69
CA LYS A 218 17.08 3.03 6.49
C LYS A 218 18.57 3.23 6.15
N ARG A 219 19.45 3.29 7.16
CA ARG A 219 20.91 3.37 6.93
C ARG A 219 21.45 2.07 6.37
N GLU A 220 21.05 0.95 6.95
CA GLU A 220 21.45 -0.38 6.52
C GLU A 220 21.06 -0.65 5.06
N ILE A 221 19.81 -0.39 4.67
CA ILE A 221 19.36 -0.63 3.30
C ILE A 221 19.99 0.36 2.31
N THR A 222 20.19 1.62 2.68
CA THR A 222 20.89 2.59 1.83
C THR A 222 22.33 2.12 1.56
N VAL A 223 23.02 1.58 2.56
CA VAL A 223 24.36 1.00 2.38
C VAL A 223 24.29 -0.27 1.53
N LYS A 224 23.37 -1.19 1.83
CA LYS A 224 23.17 -2.47 1.12
C LYS A 224 22.97 -2.28 -0.38
N TYR A 225 22.14 -1.31 -0.77
CA TYR A 225 21.77 -1.07 -2.17
C TYR A 225 22.50 0.12 -2.81
N LYS A 226 23.29 0.88 -2.03
CA LYS A 226 23.97 2.11 -2.47
C LYS A 226 23.02 3.13 -3.10
N SER A 227 21.83 3.27 -2.52
CA SER A 227 20.71 4.04 -3.07
C SER A 227 19.91 4.74 -1.97
N ASP A 228 19.48 5.97 -2.23
CA ASP A 228 18.62 6.77 -1.34
C ASP A 228 17.59 7.56 -2.17
N PRO A 229 16.60 6.88 -2.79
CA PRO A 229 15.67 7.48 -3.74
C PRO A 229 14.76 8.55 -3.12
N LEU A 230 14.57 8.51 -1.80
CA LEU A 230 13.76 9.48 -1.05
C LEU A 230 14.59 10.51 -0.29
N GLY A 231 15.93 10.49 -0.42
CA GLY A 231 16.82 11.43 0.26
C GLY A 231 16.75 11.35 1.79
N MET A 232 16.45 10.19 2.36
CA MET A 232 16.26 10.00 3.80
C MET A 232 17.53 10.18 4.63
N MET A 233 18.70 10.10 3.99
CA MET A 233 20.00 10.32 4.64
C MET A 233 20.43 11.79 4.64
N LYS A 234 19.71 12.66 3.92
CA LYS A 234 20.01 14.08 3.92
C LYS A 234 19.68 14.69 5.28
N PRO A 235 20.54 15.58 5.83
CA PRO A 235 20.22 16.32 7.03
C PRO A 235 18.90 17.08 6.85
N LYS A 236 18.00 17.02 7.84
CA LYS A 236 16.79 17.84 7.81
C LYS A 236 17.20 19.32 7.83
N PRO A 237 16.63 20.17 6.95
CA PRO A 237 16.91 21.60 7.01
C PRO A 237 16.51 22.14 8.39
N LYS A 238 17.37 22.99 8.97
CA LYS A 238 17.04 23.68 10.22
C LYS A 238 15.74 24.47 10.01
N PRO A 239 14.77 24.40 10.93
CA PRO A 239 13.56 25.22 10.81
C PRO A 239 13.97 26.69 10.73
N ALA A 240 13.39 27.42 9.78
CA ALA A 240 13.63 28.85 9.64
C ALA A 240 13.26 29.56 10.96
N PRO A 241 14.04 30.57 11.41
CA PRO A 241 13.66 31.37 12.56
C PRO A 241 12.28 31.98 12.34
N LEU A 242 11.38 31.84 13.30
CA LEU A 242 10.08 32.50 13.30
C LEU A 242 10.31 34.02 13.24
N SER A 243 10.10 34.62 12.07
CA SER A 243 10.15 36.08 11.93
C SER A 243 8.90 36.69 12.53
N TRP A 244 9.01 37.23 13.74
CA TRP A 244 7.94 38.02 14.36
C TRP A 244 7.88 39.39 13.67
N LYS A 245 7.10 39.52 12.60
CA LYS A 245 6.78 40.84 12.04
C LYS A 245 5.91 41.58 13.06
N ARG A 246 6.50 42.54 13.78
CA ARG A 246 5.74 43.53 14.56
C ARG A 246 4.84 44.29 13.59
N GLY A 247 3.53 44.14 13.75
CA GLY A 247 2.55 44.92 13.00
C GLY A 247 2.76 46.41 13.28
N LYS A 248 2.91 47.20 12.23
CA LYS A 248 2.75 48.65 12.30
C LYS A 248 1.25 48.92 12.52
N THR A 249 0.92 49.52 13.65
CA THR A 249 -0.36 50.20 13.87
C THR A 249 -0.45 51.35 12.88
N ALA A 250 -1.44 51.32 11.99
CA ALA A 250 -1.82 52.46 11.18
C ALA A 250 -2.64 53.41 12.06
N SER A 251 -2.21 54.66 12.12
CA SER A 251 -2.96 55.85 12.55
C SER A 251 -3.64 56.48 11.35
#